data_AF-A0A7T1TC57-F1
#
_entry.id   AF-A0A7T1TC57-F1
#
_cell.length_a   1.000
_cell.length_b   1.000
_cell.length_c   1.000
_cell.angle_alpha   90.00
_cell.angle_beta   90.00
_cell.angle_gamma   90.00
#
_symmetry.space_group_name_H-M   'P 1'
#
loop_
_entity.id
_entity.type
_entity.pdbx_description
1 polymer ?
#
loop_
_entity_poly.entity_id
_entity_poly.type
_entity_poly.pdbx_seq_one_letter_code
_entity_poly.pdbx_strand_id
1 'polypeptide(L)'
;MLVTHLHADHFGGIVFLILDGQFRRRTIDLTVVGPPGTERRLNEAMEASFPGSTEVKRRFVVRVVEHRERTAWATHRFTALPFEVRHAAGAPSYALRVKNAESGSCIAYSGDTEWTDALLDAAQGTDLFLCEGYAHHPVRWHMDLTTLQTHRHRLETRHLLLTRLSPTALEADLSTWDVAHDALTLTV
;
A
#
# COMPACT_ATOMS: atom_id res chain seq x y z
N MET A 1 -9.92 3.90 1.25
CA MET A 1 -8.91 3.04 0.62
C MET A 1 -7.61 3.80 0.57
N LEU A 2 -6.50 3.19 0.97
CA LEU A 2 -5.17 3.79 0.92
C LEU A 2 -4.39 3.11 -0.20
N VAL A 3 -3.65 3.87 -0.99
CA VAL A 3 -2.84 3.41 -2.13
C VAL A 3 -1.40 3.87 -1.91
N THR A 4 -0.43 2.99 -2.08
CA THR A 4 1.00 3.30 -1.89
C THR A 4 1.62 3.95 -3.11
N HIS A 5 1.33 3.42 -4.29
CA HIS A 5 1.85 3.90 -5.58
C HIS A 5 0.90 3.54 -6.73
N LEU A 6 1.19 4.03 -7.94
CA LEU A 6 0.26 3.97 -9.10
C LEU A 6 0.62 2.91 -10.16
N HIS A 7 1.05 1.71 -9.72
CA HIS A 7 1.08 0.52 -10.58
C HIS A 7 -0.24 -0.25 -10.55
N ALA A 8 -0.59 -0.85 -11.69
CA ALA A 8 -1.92 -1.42 -11.92
C ALA A 8 -2.26 -2.56 -10.95
N ASP A 9 -1.28 -3.32 -10.47
CA ASP A 9 -1.44 -4.37 -9.46
C ASP A 9 -1.76 -3.82 -8.05
N HIS A 10 -1.57 -2.51 -7.81
CA HIS A 10 -1.89 -1.86 -6.53
C HIS A 10 -3.17 -1.02 -6.57
N PHE A 11 -3.44 -0.30 -7.66
CA PHE A 11 -4.63 0.58 -7.76
C PHE A 11 -5.63 0.16 -8.84
N GLY A 12 -5.28 -0.75 -9.76
CA GLY A 12 -6.16 -1.14 -10.88
C GLY A 12 -7.48 -1.77 -10.42
N GLY A 13 -7.47 -2.49 -9.30
CA GLY A 13 -8.67 -3.06 -8.69
C GLY A 13 -9.73 -2.01 -8.29
N ILE A 14 -9.35 -0.74 -8.11
CA ILE A 14 -10.26 0.36 -7.76
C ILE A 14 -11.29 0.59 -8.86
N VAL A 15 -10.91 0.43 -10.14
CA VAL A 15 -11.81 0.55 -11.29
C VAL A 15 -12.98 -0.43 -11.14
N PHE A 16 -12.67 -1.69 -10.87
CA PHE A 16 -13.67 -2.74 -10.69
C PHE A 16 -14.50 -2.54 -9.42
N LEU A 17 -13.91 -2.03 -8.33
CA LEU A 17 -14.66 -1.70 -7.12
C LEU A 17 -15.68 -0.58 -7.35
N ILE A 18 -15.34 0.45 -8.13
CA ILE A 18 -16.25 1.54 -8.47
C ILE A 18 -17.42 1.01 -9.31
N LEU A 19 -17.13 0.16 -10.30
CA LEU A 19 -18.16 -0.44 -11.14
C LEU A 19 -19.07 -1.40 -10.37
N ASP A 20 -18.51 -2.28 -9.53
CA ASP A 20 -19.31 -3.14 -8.67
C ASP A 20 -20.21 -2.31 -7.75
N GLY A 21 -19.68 -1.27 -7.11
CA GLY A 21 -20.47 -0.35 -6.28
C GLY A 21 -21.65 0.27 -7.05
N GLN A 22 -21.45 0.63 -8.32
CA GLN A 22 -22.52 1.12 -9.19
C GLN A 22 -23.61 0.07 -9.40
N PHE A 23 -23.25 -1.16 -9.78
CA PHE A 23 -24.21 -2.23 -10.06
C PHE A 23 -24.89 -2.79 -8.81
N ARG A 24 -24.19 -2.77 -7.67
CA ARG A 24 -24.71 -3.15 -6.34
C ARG A 24 -25.44 -2.02 -5.63
N ARG A 25 -25.68 -0.89 -6.30
CA ARG A 25 -26.45 0.25 -5.78
C ARG A 25 -25.88 0.84 -4.48
N ARG A 26 -24.56 0.81 -4.31
CA ARG A 26 -23.84 1.46 -3.20
C ARG A 26 -24.27 2.92 -3.05
N THR A 27 -24.45 3.35 -1.80
CA THR A 27 -24.80 4.75 -1.45
C THR A 27 -23.76 5.44 -0.57
N ILE A 28 -22.83 4.68 0.02
CA ILE A 28 -21.75 5.23 0.86
C ILE A 28 -20.63 5.71 -0.06
N ASP A 29 -20.15 6.94 0.10
CA ASP A 29 -19.02 7.48 -0.66
C ASP A 29 -17.77 6.58 -0.55
N LEU A 30 -16.96 6.55 -1.60
CA LEU A 30 -15.66 5.89 -1.61
C LEU A 30 -14.57 6.97 -1.55
N THR A 31 -13.76 6.96 -0.50
CA THR A 31 -12.56 7.82 -0.44
C THR A 31 -11.33 6.98 -0.82
N VAL A 32 -10.59 7.44 -1.83
CA VAL A 32 -9.30 6.90 -2.26
C VAL A 32 -8.22 7.89 -1.87
N VAL A 33 -7.26 7.44 -1.06
CA VAL A 33 -6.12 8.25 -0.65
C VAL A 33 -4.87 7.64 -1.27
N GLY A 34 -4.21 8.36 -2.17
CA GLY A 34 -3.08 7.84 -2.94
C GLY A 34 -2.06 8.92 -3.28
N PRO A 35 -0.97 8.60 -3.99
CA PRO A 35 0.03 9.59 -4.36
C PRO A 35 -0.52 10.76 -5.21
N PRO A 36 0.25 11.85 -5.34
CA PRO A 36 -0.03 12.89 -6.33
C PRO A 36 -0.30 12.29 -7.73
N GLY A 37 -1.38 12.75 -8.38
CA GLY A 37 -1.84 12.23 -9.67
C GLY A 37 -2.84 11.08 -9.60
N THR A 38 -3.25 10.64 -8.40
CA THR A 38 -4.20 9.52 -8.23
C THR A 38 -5.51 9.75 -8.97
N GLU A 39 -6.09 10.95 -8.90
CA GLU A 39 -7.39 11.24 -9.53
C GLU A 39 -7.29 11.12 -11.06
N ARG A 40 -6.29 11.77 -11.64
CA ARG A 40 -6.02 11.69 -13.08
C ARG A 40 -5.79 10.25 -13.51
N ARG A 41 -4.94 9.49 -12.81
CA ARG A 41 -4.59 8.13 -13.19
C ARG A 41 -5.76 7.15 -13.05
N LEU A 42 -6.59 7.34 -12.03
CA LEU A 42 -7.82 6.58 -11.85
C LEU A 42 -8.82 6.85 -12.97
N ASN A 43 -9.04 8.12 -13.35
CA ASN A 43 -9.92 8.49 -14.45
C ASN A 43 -9.42 7.93 -15.79
N GLU A 44 -8.11 8.03 -16.07
CA GLU A 44 -7.49 7.41 -17.26
C GLU A 44 -7.71 5.89 -17.29
N ALA A 45 -7.51 5.20 -16.16
CA ALA A 45 -7.70 3.76 -16.07
C ALA A 45 -9.16 3.34 -16.24
N MET A 46 -10.09 4.11 -15.67
CA MET A 46 -11.54 3.94 -15.84
C MET A 46 -11.93 4.04 -17.33
N GLU A 47 -11.51 5.10 -18.02
CA GLU A 47 -11.82 5.31 -19.45
C GLU A 47 -11.16 4.27 -20.36
N ALA A 48 -9.90 3.91 -20.09
CA ALA A 48 -9.20 2.90 -20.87
C ALA A 48 -9.84 1.51 -20.74
N SER A 49 -10.40 1.19 -19.57
CA SER A 49 -11.02 -0.11 -19.30
C SER A 49 -12.49 -0.15 -19.71
N PHE A 50 -13.21 0.96 -19.53
CA PHE A 50 -14.65 1.09 -19.76
C PHE A 50 -14.97 2.50 -20.27
N PRO A 51 -14.95 2.73 -21.60
CA PRO A 51 -15.18 4.05 -22.18
C PRO A 51 -16.50 4.69 -21.73
N GLY A 52 -16.46 5.98 -21.38
CA GLY A 52 -17.58 6.77 -20.85
C GLY A 52 -17.89 6.53 -19.37
N SER A 53 -17.13 5.67 -18.69
CA SER A 53 -17.41 5.33 -17.30
C SER A 53 -17.20 6.49 -16.33
N THR A 54 -16.34 7.46 -16.62
CA THR A 54 -16.14 8.64 -15.77
C THR A 54 -17.34 9.59 -15.76
N GLU A 55 -18.16 9.57 -16.82
CA GLU A 55 -19.36 10.43 -16.96
C GLU A 55 -20.60 9.83 -16.29
N VAL A 56 -20.55 8.56 -15.87
CA VAL A 56 -21.70 7.88 -15.29
C VAL A 56 -22.08 8.51 -13.95
N LYS A 57 -23.35 8.95 -13.85
CA LYS A 57 -23.94 9.40 -12.59
C LYS A 57 -24.15 8.21 -11.64
N ARG A 58 -23.48 8.27 -10.49
CA ARG A 58 -23.52 7.24 -9.44
C ARG A 58 -24.30 7.72 -8.23
N ARG A 59 -24.79 6.78 -7.43
CA ARG A 59 -25.48 7.05 -6.15
C ARG A 59 -24.52 7.34 -4.98
N PHE A 60 -23.22 7.30 -5.25
CA PHE A 60 -22.14 7.59 -4.31
C PHE A 60 -21.06 8.38 -5.04
N VAL A 61 -20.27 9.15 -4.29
CA VAL A 61 -19.14 9.91 -4.82
C VAL A 61 -17.85 9.12 -4.63
N VAL A 62 -16.97 9.17 -5.62
CA VAL A 62 -15.56 8.79 -5.46
C VAL A 62 -14.78 10.05 -5.16
N ARG A 63 -14.24 10.15 -3.94
CA ARG A 63 -13.41 11.28 -3.50
C ARG A 63 -11.96 10.85 -3.54
N VAL A 64 -11.11 11.64 -4.17
CA VAL A 64 -9.67 11.43 -4.16
C VAL A 64 -9.02 12.41 -3.19
N VAL A 65 -8.13 11.91 -2.36
CA VAL A 65 -7.24 12.70 -1.51
C VAL A 65 -5.83 12.29 -1.85
N GLU A 66 -4.95 13.25 -2.03
CA GLU A 66 -3.55 12.95 -2.36
C GLU A 66 -2.70 12.96 -1.09
N HIS A 67 -1.82 11.96 -0.97
CA HIS A 67 -0.77 11.92 0.03
C HIS A 67 0.10 13.16 -0.08
N ARG A 68 0.55 13.63 1.07
CA ARG A 68 1.60 14.63 1.19
C ARG A 68 2.65 14.06 2.12
N GLU A 69 3.90 14.10 1.71
CA GLU A 69 5.01 13.52 2.47
C GLU A 69 4.95 13.96 3.93
N ARG A 70 5.05 12.97 4.84
CA ARG A 70 5.03 13.16 6.30
C ARG A 70 3.86 14.00 6.84
N THR A 71 2.76 14.06 6.10
CA THR A 71 1.54 14.76 6.52
C THR A 71 0.46 13.73 6.79
N ALA A 72 0.02 13.64 8.04
CA ALA A 72 -1.03 12.72 8.43
C ALA A 72 -2.37 13.08 7.76
N TRP A 73 -3.05 12.07 7.23
CA TRP A 73 -4.47 12.13 6.88
C TRP A 73 -5.27 11.31 7.88
N ALA A 74 -6.24 11.93 8.53
CA ALA A 74 -7.00 11.31 9.61
C ALA A 74 -8.49 11.21 9.27
N THR A 75 -9.09 10.14 9.78
CA THR A 75 -10.53 9.94 9.86
C THR A 75 -10.91 9.69 11.32
N HIS A 76 -12.20 9.54 11.61
CA HIS A 76 -12.66 9.10 12.93
C HIS A 76 -12.22 7.66 13.29
N ARG A 77 -11.71 6.87 12.32
CA ARG A 77 -11.36 5.45 12.52
C ARG A 77 -9.86 5.22 12.60
N PHE A 78 -9.07 5.99 11.86
CA PHE A 78 -7.63 5.81 11.79
C PHE A 78 -6.94 7.07 11.29
N THR A 79 -5.63 7.14 11.55
CA THR A 79 -4.69 8.10 10.96
C THR A 79 -3.72 7.36 10.06
N ALA A 80 -3.51 7.84 8.83
CA ALA A 80 -2.51 7.35 7.91
C ALA A 80 -1.42 8.40 7.71
N LEU A 81 -0.16 8.01 7.87
CA LEU A 81 1.01 8.85 7.69
C LEU A 81 1.90 8.26 6.59
N PRO A 82 2.07 8.96 5.46
CA PRO A 82 2.92 8.50 4.36
C PRO A 82 4.39 8.90 4.57
N PHE A 83 5.28 8.04 4.08
CA PHE A 83 6.73 8.22 4.01
C PHE A 83 7.20 7.86 2.62
N GLU A 84 7.82 8.80 1.92
CA GLU A 84 8.25 8.60 0.53
C GLU A 84 9.35 7.56 0.46
N VAL A 85 9.15 6.59 -0.42
CA VAL A 85 10.04 5.46 -0.65
C VAL A 85 10.50 5.39 -2.10
N ARG A 86 11.42 4.47 -2.40
CA ARG A 86 12.14 4.47 -3.67
C ARG A 86 11.60 3.38 -4.60
N HIS A 87 10.62 3.78 -5.40
CA HIS A 87 10.02 2.93 -6.41
C HIS A 87 9.46 3.76 -7.57
N ALA A 88 9.76 3.35 -8.80
CA ALA A 88 9.40 4.08 -10.00
C ALA A 88 7.97 3.73 -10.45
N ALA A 89 7.00 4.61 -10.15
CA ALA A 89 5.58 4.39 -10.47
C ALA A 89 4.94 5.54 -11.28
N GLY A 90 5.73 6.46 -11.84
CA GLY A 90 5.24 7.66 -12.55
C GLY A 90 4.62 8.73 -11.63
N ALA A 91 4.68 8.52 -10.33
CA ALA A 91 4.36 9.41 -9.22
C ALA A 91 5.21 8.99 -8.01
N PRO A 92 5.30 9.80 -6.94
CA PRO A 92 5.92 9.36 -5.69
C PRO A 92 5.29 8.06 -5.17
N SER A 93 6.10 7.23 -4.54
CA SER A 93 5.68 5.97 -3.91
C SER A 93 5.81 6.12 -2.40
N TYR A 94 4.88 5.56 -1.62
CA TYR A 94 4.85 5.75 -0.17
C TYR A 94 4.76 4.43 0.59
N ALA A 95 5.58 4.30 1.64
CA ALA A 95 5.23 3.47 2.79
C ALA A 95 4.18 4.21 3.63
N LEU A 96 3.25 3.47 4.24
CA LEU A 96 2.13 4.03 5.01
C LEU A 96 2.15 3.46 6.42
N ARG A 97 2.21 4.33 7.43
CA ARG A 97 1.93 3.98 8.82
C ARG A 97 0.48 4.32 9.15
N VAL A 98 -0.29 3.33 9.58
CA VAL A 98 -1.73 3.44 9.87
C VAL A 98 -1.98 3.11 11.33
N LYS A 99 -2.51 4.08 12.07
CA LYS A 99 -2.87 3.95 13.47
C LYS A 99 -4.37 3.95 13.66
N ASN A 100 -4.93 2.92 14.29
CA ASN A 100 -6.32 2.86 14.68
C ASN A 100 -6.62 3.92 15.74
N ALA A 101 -7.70 4.69 15.55
CA ALA A 101 -8.05 5.80 16.43
C ALA A 101 -8.61 5.34 17.80
N GLU A 102 -9.19 4.15 17.87
CA GLU A 102 -9.84 3.60 19.05
C GLU A 102 -8.91 2.69 19.86
N SER A 103 -8.34 1.65 19.22
CA SER A 103 -7.46 0.70 19.91
C SER A 103 -6.03 1.23 20.11
N GLY A 104 -5.62 2.20 19.29
CA GLY A 104 -4.24 2.67 19.23
C GLY A 104 -3.29 1.73 18.49
N SER A 105 -3.74 0.54 18.04
CA SER A 105 -2.95 -0.41 17.26
C SER A 105 -2.38 0.28 16.03
N CYS A 106 -1.12 0.02 15.71
CA CYS A 106 -0.39 0.70 14.66
C CYS A 106 0.28 -0.30 13.73
N ILE A 107 -0.04 -0.22 12.45
CA ILE A 107 0.59 -1.04 11.41
C ILE A 107 1.38 -0.14 10.44
N ALA A 108 2.37 -0.71 9.78
CA ALA A 108 2.99 -0.10 8.61
C ALA A 108 2.91 -1.03 7.40
N TYR A 109 2.85 -0.44 6.21
CA TYR A 109 2.90 -1.14 4.93
C TYR A 109 3.92 -0.46 4.04
N SER A 110 4.95 -1.19 3.58
CA SER A 110 6.07 -0.58 2.84
C SER A 110 5.68 -0.05 1.47
N GLY A 111 4.65 -0.66 0.86
CA GLY A 111 4.50 -0.63 -0.60
C GLY A 111 5.69 -1.33 -1.27
N ASP A 112 5.81 -1.13 -2.58
CA ASP A 112 6.98 -1.56 -3.33
C ASP A 112 8.08 -0.52 -3.14
N THR A 113 9.29 -0.97 -2.82
CA THR A 113 10.47 -0.11 -2.68
C THR A 113 11.73 -0.93 -2.49
N GLU A 114 12.85 -0.42 -2.98
CA GLU A 114 14.16 -0.85 -2.45
C GLU A 114 14.40 -0.33 -1.02
N TRP A 115 15.47 -0.79 -0.37
CA TRP A 115 15.80 -0.35 0.99
C TRP A 115 16.02 1.16 1.09
N THR A 116 15.26 1.85 1.94
CA THR A 116 15.45 3.28 2.24
C THR A 116 15.28 3.53 3.74
N ASP A 117 15.99 4.51 4.29
CA ASP A 117 15.88 4.83 5.72
C ASP A 117 14.47 5.37 6.09
N ALA A 118 13.66 5.80 5.12
CA ALA A 118 12.25 6.11 5.34
C ALA A 118 11.44 4.92 5.87
N LEU A 119 11.89 3.68 5.62
CA LEU A 119 11.27 2.47 6.18
C LEU A 119 11.48 2.36 7.69
N LEU A 120 12.55 2.94 8.23
CA LEU A 120 12.80 2.98 9.67
C LEU A 120 11.73 3.84 10.35
N ASP A 121 11.49 5.04 9.79
CA ASP A 121 10.47 5.95 10.30
C ASP A 121 9.05 5.38 10.15
N ALA A 122 8.79 4.68 9.05
CA ALA A 122 7.50 4.03 8.80
C ALA A 122 7.25 2.88 9.79
N ALA A 123 8.26 2.04 10.03
CA ALA A 123 8.15 0.88 10.91
C ALA A 123 8.12 1.27 12.39
N GLN A 124 8.66 2.43 12.76
CA GLN A 124 8.92 2.81 14.15
C GLN A 124 7.68 2.68 15.05
N GLY A 125 7.81 1.82 16.07
CA GLY A 125 6.81 1.61 17.11
C GLY A 125 5.54 0.93 16.62
N THR A 126 5.59 0.23 15.48
CA THR A 126 4.41 -0.48 14.94
C THR A 126 4.28 -1.87 15.56
N ASP A 127 3.04 -2.33 15.68
CA ASP A 127 2.70 -3.68 16.11
C ASP A 127 2.93 -4.70 14.99
N LEU A 128 2.75 -4.26 13.73
CA LEU A 128 2.99 -5.06 12.54
C LEU A 128 3.51 -4.18 11.41
N PHE A 129 4.63 -4.59 10.81
CA PHE A 129 5.13 -4.02 9.58
C PHE A 129 5.04 -5.06 8.46
N LEU A 130 4.18 -4.79 7.48
CA LEU A 130 4.12 -5.55 6.24
C LEU A 130 5.15 -4.97 5.27
N CYS A 131 6.18 -5.75 4.97
CA CYS A 131 7.30 -5.31 4.15
C CYS A 131 7.40 -6.14 2.87
N GLU A 132 7.64 -5.49 1.74
CA GLU A 132 7.98 -6.17 0.50
C GLU A 132 9.22 -7.06 0.70
N GLY A 133 9.19 -8.28 0.18
CA GLY A 133 10.33 -9.20 0.11
C GLY A 133 10.44 -9.80 -1.29
N TYR A 134 10.62 -8.95 -2.30
CA TYR A 134 10.39 -9.30 -3.70
C TYR A 134 11.34 -10.33 -4.27
N ALA A 135 12.65 -10.19 -4.03
CA ALA A 135 13.67 -11.06 -4.64
C ALA A 135 14.70 -11.54 -3.62
N HIS A 136 15.43 -12.61 -3.92
CA HIS A 136 16.52 -13.07 -3.06
C HIS A 136 17.73 -12.11 -3.05
N HIS A 137 18.03 -11.52 -4.21
CA HIS A 137 19.15 -10.61 -4.44
C HIS A 137 18.68 -9.22 -4.89
N PRO A 138 19.52 -8.18 -4.78
CA PRO A 138 19.15 -6.82 -5.12
C PRO A 138 18.54 -6.69 -6.52
N VAL A 139 17.34 -6.12 -6.56
CA VAL A 139 16.63 -5.74 -7.78
C VAL A 139 16.28 -4.27 -7.64
N ARG A 140 16.63 -3.47 -8.65
CA ARG A 140 16.33 -2.03 -8.64
C ARG A 140 14.84 -1.80 -8.39
N TRP A 141 14.53 -0.89 -7.45
CA TRP A 141 13.17 -0.51 -7.06
C TRP A 141 12.37 -1.52 -6.23
N HIS A 142 12.93 -2.66 -5.89
CA HIS A 142 12.24 -3.68 -5.11
C HIS A 142 13.11 -4.15 -3.95
N MET A 143 12.47 -4.49 -2.85
CA MET A 143 13.16 -4.98 -1.66
C MET A 143 13.67 -6.41 -1.89
N ASP A 144 14.91 -6.68 -1.51
CA ASP A 144 15.47 -8.03 -1.53
C ASP A 144 15.74 -8.61 -0.13
N LEU A 145 15.69 -9.93 -0.03
CA LEU A 145 15.86 -10.67 1.22
C LEU A 145 17.25 -10.49 1.84
N THR A 146 18.30 -10.36 1.01
CA THR A 146 19.68 -10.19 1.49
C THR A 146 19.84 -8.82 2.18
N THR A 147 19.35 -7.76 1.56
CA THR A 147 19.35 -6.40 2.12
C THR A 147 18.46 -6.32 3.36
N LEU A 148 17.25 -6.90 3.31
CA LEU A 148 16.37 -6.97 4.48
C LEU A 148 17.03 -7.69 5.64
N GLN A 149 17.65 -8.85 5.42
CA GLN A 149 18.31 -9.60 6.48
C GLN A 149 19.41 -8.76 7.16
N THR A 150 20.16 -8.00 6.38
CA THR A 150 21.22 -7.11 6.88
C THR A 150 20.66 -5.99 7.77
N HIS A 151 19.53 -5.40 7.39
CA HIS A 151 18.95 -4.26 8.09
C HIS A 151 17.77 -4.57 9.02
N ARG A 152 17.32 -5.83 9.09
CA ARG A 152 16.15 -6.27 9.87
C ARG A 152 16.18 -5.76 11.31
N HIS A 153 17.35 -5.80 11.95
CA HIS A 153 17.55 -5.36 13.32
C HIS A 153 17.31 -3.86 13.56
N ARG A 154 17.28 -3.05 12.49
CA ARG A 154 17.02 -1.60 12.54
C ARG A 154 15.52 -1.27 12.45
N LEU A 155 14.69 -2.21 11.99
CA LEU A 155 13.25 -1.99 11.86
C LEU A 155 12.59 -2.17 13.23
N GLU A 156 12.26 -1.06 13.88
CA GLU A 156 11.60 -1.03 15.18
C GLU A 156 10.10 -1.35 15.06
N THR A 157 9.78 -2.61 14.77
CA THR A 157 8.41 -3.17 14.77
C THR A 157 8.32 -4.38 15.68
N ARG A 158 7.15 -4.63 16.28
CA ARG A 158 6.91 -5.83 17.09
C ARG A 158 6.89 -7.10 16.22
N HIS A 159 6.28 -7.03 15.03
CA HIS A 159 6.23 -8.11 14.06
C HIS A 159 6.57 -7.60 12.66
N LEU A 160 7.39 -8.35 11.92
CA LEU A 160 7.74 -8.07 10.54
C LEU A 160 7.22 -9.23 9.68
N LEU A 161 6.30 -8.93 8.77
CA LEU A 161 5.69 -9.90 7.88
C LEU A 161 6.05 -9.57 6.44
N LEU A 162 6.64 -10.52 5.73
CA LEU A 162 6.97 -10.35 4.32
C LEU A 162 5.73 -10.50 3.45
N THR A 163 5.65 -9.69 2.40
CA THR A 163 4.65 -9.78 1.35
C THR A 163 5.27 -9.50 -0.02
N ARG A 164 4.48 -9.66 -1.09
CA ARG A 164 4.90 -9.41 -2.47
C ARG A 164 6.16 -10.20 -2.90
N LEU A 165 6.26 -11.47 -2.50
CA LEU A 165 7.37 -12.32 -2.92
C LEU A 165 7.22 -12.68 -4.41
N SER A 166 8.28 -12.51 -5.19
CA SER A 166 8.35 -13.06 -6.55
C SER A 166 8.61 -14.58 -6.50
N PRO A 167 8.44 -15.31 -7.62
CA PRO A 167 8.81 -16.72 -7.69
C PRO A 167 10.24 -17.01 -7.21
N THR A 168 11.21 -16.13 -7.52
CA THR A 168 12.61 -16.34 -7.10
C THR A 168 12.82 -16.10 -5.60
N ALA A 169 12.04 -15.25 -4.96
CA ALA A 169 12.06 -15.11 -3.49
C ALA A 169 11.41 -16.33 -2.81
N LEU A 170 10.37 -16.91 -3.41
CA LEU A 170 9.71 -18.11 -2.90
C LEU A 170 10.59 -19.36 -2.97
N GLU A 171 11.60 -19.38 -3.85
CA GLU A 171 12.61 -20.44 -3.93
C GLU A 171 13.71 -20.33 -2.86
N ALA A 172 13.83 -19.19 -2.17
CA ALA A 172 14.82 -18.98 -1.13
C ALA A 172 14.44 -19.69 0.19
N ASP A 173 15.41 -19.81 1.10
CA ASP A 173 15.14 -20.26 2.46
C ASP A 173 14.41 -19.16 3.26
N LEU A 174 13.10 -19.32 3.41
CA LEU A 174 12.22 -18.42 4.13
C LEU A 174 11.97 -18.85 5.59
N SER A 175 12.67 -19.88 6.10
CA SER A 175 12.44 -20.44 7.44
C SER A 175 12.60 -19.45 8.59
N THR A 176 13.30 -18.34 8.35
CA THR A 176 13.52 -17.26 9.33
C THR A 176 12.56 -16.08 9.16
N TRP A 177 11.62 -16.15 8.22
CA TRP A 177 10.69 -15.09 7.86
C TRP A 177 9.25 -15.52 8.09
N ASP A 178 8.45 -14.63 8.67
CA ASP A 178 6.99 -14.73 8.58
C ASP A 178 6.55 -14.22 7.21
N VAL A 179 5.77 -15.00 6.49
CA VAL A 179 5.39 -14.73 5.10
C VAL A 179 3.87 -14.67 4.97
N ALA A 180 3.37 -13.58 4.40
CA ALA A 180 1.97 -13.43 4.06
C ALA A 180 1.60 -14.34 2.88
N HIS A 181 0.38 -14.86 2.91
CA HIS A 181 -0.23 -15.57 1.79
C HIS A 181 -1.68 -15.11 1.63
N ASP A 182 -2.26 -15.40 0.48
CA ASP A 182 -3.66 -15.08 0.22
C ASP A 182 -4.57 -15.69 1.28
N ALA A 183 -5.56 -14.91 1.71
CA ALA A 183 -6.51 -15.22 2.79
C ALA A 183 -5.92 -15.36 4.21
N LEU A 184 -4.63 -15.06 4.43
CA LEU A 184 -4.08 -14.95 5.79
C LEU A 184 -4.85 -13.89 6.60
N THR A 185 -5.25 -14.22 7.82
CA THR A 185 -5.86 -13.29 8.78
C THR A 185 -4.98 -13.16 10.00
N LEU A 186 -4.71 -11.93 10.42
CA LEU A 186 -3.89 -11.60 11.59
C LEU A 186 -4.70 -10.74 12.56
N THR A 187 -4.41 -10.87 13.85
CA THR A 187 -4.95 -9.99 14.90
C THR A 187 -3.80 -9.14 15.42
N VAL A 188 -4.00 -7.82 15.41
CA VAL A 188 -3.00 -6.82 15.83
C VAL A 188 -3.56 -5.94 16.93
#